data_AF-A0A8H4XJ90-F1
#
_entry.id   AF-A0A8H4XJ90-F1
#
_cell.length_a   1.000
_cell.length_b   1.000
_cell.length_c   1.000
_cell.angle_alpha   90.00
_cell.angle_beta   90.00
_cell.angle_gamma   90.00
#
_symmetry.space_group_name_H-M   'P 1'
#
loop_
_entity.id
_entity.type
_entity.pdbx_description
1 polymer ?
#
loop_
_entity_poly.entity_id
_entity_poly.type
_entity_poly.pdbx_seq_one_letter_code
_entity_poly.pdbx_strand_id
1 'polypeptide(L)'
;MFKRHVHYYEGFHALLTARGPKFLDALNLFENNRSPPATDRLDHQRRQDADALLSVDDERRCVACAESLVRRSLTHLVPLHQSHKSFRTKQKLAKAQKQNRPVPQWIRLRTGNAIRYNAKRRHWRKTSLNI
;
A
#
# COMPACT_ATOMS: atom_id res chain seq x y z
N MET A 1 -21.21 26.37 -8.00
CA MET A 1 -21.65 25.05 -7.50
C MET A 1 -20.52 24.46 -6.69
N PHE A 2 -20.56 24.49 -5.35
CA PHE A 2 -19.84 23.60 -4.42
C PHE A 2 -20.17 24.06 -2.98
N LYS A 3 -21.38 23.74 -2.50
CA LYS A 3 -21.75 23.86 -1.09
C LYS A 3 -22.50 22.60 -0.70
N ARG A 4 -21.77 21.62 -0.17
CA ARG A 4 -22.29 20.47 0.59
C ARG A 4 -21.11 19.65 1.13
N HIS A 5 -20.36 20.18 2.09
CA HIS A 5 -19.37 19.35 2.81
C HIS A 5 -18.91 19.95 4.16
N VAL A 6 -19.81 20.58 4.93
CA VAL A 6 -19.43 21.12 6.26
C VAL A 6 -20.26 20.54 7.42
N HIS A 7 -21.37 19.84 7.17
CA HIS A 7 -22.28 19.41 8.25
C HIS A 7 -21.91 18.09 8.95
N TYR A 8 -20.77 17.46 8.65
CA TYR A 8 -20.48 16.14 9.23
C TYR A 8 -19.64 16.15 10.51
N TYR A 9 -18.97 17.26 10.85
CA TYR A 9 -18.07 17.32 12.00
C TYR A 9 -18.68 17.99 13.26
N GLU A 10 -19.79 18.71 13.11
CA GLU A 10 -20.47 19.37 14.23
C GLU A 10 -21.25 18.40 15.15
N GLY A 11 -21.65 17.21 14.64
CA GLY A 11 -22.48 16.26 15.39
C GLY A 11 -21.71 15.34 16.36
N PHE A 12 -20.43 15.08 16.11
CA PHE A 12 -19.65 14.12 16.91
C PHE A 12 -19.16 14.73 18.24
N HIS A 13 -18.85 16.03 18.24
CA HIS A 13 -18.48 16.77 19.45
C HIS A 13 -19.67 16.95 20.42
N ALA A 14 -20.90 17.06 19.90
CA ALA A 14 -22.10 17.20 20.72
C ALA A 14 -22.41 15.93 21.55
N LEU A 15 -22.08 14.73 21.03
CA LEU A 15 -22.29 13.45 21.72
C LEU A 15 -21.30 13.18 22.85
N LEU A 16 -20.08 13.72 22.78
CA LEU A 16 -19.07 13.60 23.84
C LEU A 16 -19.33 14.58 25.00
N THR A 17 -20.00 15.69 24.74
CA THR A 17 -20.29 16.73 25.75
C THR A 17 -21.47 16.34 26.65
N ALA A 18 -22.36 15.44 26.21
CA ALA A 18 -23.58 15.06 26.93
C ALA A 18 -23.39 14.02 28.07
N ARG A 19 -22.19 13.42 28.23
CA ARG A 19 -21.95 12.34 29.21
C ARG A 19 -21.19 12.76 30.49
N GLY A 20 -20.81 14.03 30.61
CA GLY A 20 -20.17 14.59 31.81
C GLY A 20 -18.75 14.07 32.09
N PRO A 21 -18.00 14.73 33.00
CA PRO A 21 -16.56 14.48 33.24
C PRO A 21 -16.26 13.06 33.73
N LYS A 22 -17.22 12.42 34.41
CA LYS A 22 -17.08 11.05 34.92
C LYS A 22 -16.98 9.98 33.83
N PHE A 23 -17.44 10.26 32.61
CA PHE A 23 -17.34 9.32 31.48
C PHE A 23 -15.92 9.31 30.89
N LEU A 24 -15.26 10.48 30.82
CA LEU A 24 -13.86 10.55 30.40
C LEU A 24 -12.93 9.95 31.46
N ASP A 25 -13.21 10.14 32.75
CA ASP A 25 -12.44 9.51 33.83
C ASP A 25 -12.55 7.97 33.79
N ALA A 26 -13.75 7.44 33.48
CA ALA A 26 -13.98 6.00 33.36
C ALA A 26 -13.28 5.37 32.13
N LEU A 27 -13.22 6.08 31.00
CA LEU A 27 -12.46 5.63 29.82
C LEU A 27 -10.95 5.68 30.08
N ASN A 28 -10.45 6.74 30.73
CA ASN A 28 -9.05 6.86 31.11
C ASN A 28 -8.64 5.78 32.12
N LEU A 29 -9.47 5.47 33.12
CA LEU A 29 -9.20 4.36 34.04
C LEU A 29 -9.23 2.98 33.35
N PHE A 30 -10.04 2.79 32.32
CA PHE A 30 -10.10 1.54 31.56
C PHE A 30 -8.89 1.36 30.63
N GLU A 31 -8.41 2.42 29.99
CA GLU A 31 -7.22 2.37 29.14
C GLU A 31 -5.94 2.19 29.97
N ASN A 32 -5.85 2.81 31.15
CA ASN A 32 -4.66 2.77 32.00
C ASN A 32 -4.51 1.51 32.86
N ASN A 33 -5.55 0.65 32.96
CA ASN A 33 -5.50 -0.62 33.70
C ASN A 33 -5.36 -1.86 32.80
N ARG A 34 -5.11 -1.70 31.50
CA ARG A 34 -4.69 -2.82 30.64
C ARG A 34 -3.22 -3.14 30.90
N SER A 35 -2.97 -4.18 31.68
CA SER A 35 -1.65 -4.82 31.68
C SER A 35 -1.30 -5.23 30.24
N PRO A 36 -0.14 -4.83 29.70
CA PRO A 36 0.26 -5.24 28.36
C PRO A 36 0.38 -6.77 28.30
N PRO A 37 -0.01 -7.41 27.19
CA PRO A 37 0.17 -8.86 27.03
C PRO A 37 1.67 -9.19 27.14
N ALA A 38 2.00 -10.33 27.78
CA ALA A 38 3.36 -10.75 28.13
C ALA A 38 4.35 -10.94 26.97
N THR A 39 3.98 -10.59 25.74
CA THR A 39 4.81 -10.64 24.53
C THR A 39 5.78 -9.45 24.41
N ASP A 40 5.64 -8.41 25.23
CA ASP A 40 6.27 -7.10 24.97
C ASP A 40 7.72 -6.95 25.50
N ARG A 41 8.20 -7.77 26.46
CA ARG A 41 9.57 -7.61 27.00
C ARG A 41 10.66 -8.05 26.02
N LEU A 42 10.45 -9.16 25.32
CA LEU A 42 11.39 -9.63 24.30
C LEU A 42 11.38 -8.71 23.07
N ASP A 43 10.24 -8.10 22.75
CA ASP A 43 10.13 -7.14 21.66
C ASP A 43 10.76 -5.79 22.00
N HIS A 44 10.67 -5.34 23.26
CA HIS A 44 11.32 -4.12 23.68
C HIS A 44 12.84 -4.26 23.74
N GLN A 45 13.36 -5.41 24.20
CA GLN A 45 14.80 -5.70 24.18
C GLN A 45 15.30 -5.81 22.73
N ARG A 46 14.57 -6.51 21.85
CA ARG A 46 14.92 -6.58 20.42
C ARG A 46 14.92 -5.22 19.72
N ARG A 47 14.06 -4.29 20.14
CA ARG A 47 14.06 -2.90 19.65
C ARG A 47 15.29 -2.13 20.16
N GLN A 48 15.62 -2.25 21.44
CA GLN A 48 16.81 -1.62 22.03
C GLN A 48 18.12 -2.13 21.40
N ASP A 49 18.21 -3.44 21.13
CA ASP A 49 19.37 -4.06 20.48
C ASP A 49 19.46 -3.67 18.99
N ALA A 50 18.32 -3.48 18.31
CA ALA A 50 18.28 -3.02 16.92
C ALA A 50 18.68 -1.54 16.76
N ASP A 51 18.32 -0.68 17.72
CA ASP A 51 18.71 0.73 17.72
C ASP A 51 20.21 0.92 18.02
N ALA A 52 20.80 0.05 18.86
CA ALA A 52 22.24 0.08 19.14
C ALA A 52 23.11 -0.31 17.92
N LEU A 53 22.64 -1.21 17.07
CA LEU A 53 23.34 -1.60 15.84
C LEU A 53 23.29 -0.52 14.74
N LEU A 54 22.31 0.39 14.78
CA LEU A 54 22.22 1.50 13.84
C LEU A 54 23.17 2.67 14.17
N SER A 55 23.67 2.75 15.40
CA SER A 55 24.57 3.83 15.84
C SER A 55 26.02 3.68 15.35
N VAL A 56 26.47 2.49 14.97
CA VAL A 56 27.88 2.24 14.57
C VAL A 56 28.05 2.25 13.04
N ASP A 57 26.95 2.18 12.28
CA ASP A 57 26.94 2.18 10.81
C ASP A 57 26.64 3.56 10.18
N ASP A 58 26.38 4.60 10.99
CA ASP A 58 25.92 5.90 10.50
C ASP A 58 27.05 6.77 9.89
N GLU A 59 28.29 6.63 10.36
CA GLU A 59 29.40 7.42 9.80
C GLU A 59 29.89 6.91 8.42
N ARG A 60 29.69 5.62 8.10
CA ARG A 60 30.03 5.07 6.77
C ARG A 60 28.93 5.27 5.72
N ARG A 61 27.73 5.68 6.14
CA ARG A 61 26.57 5.87 5.28
C ARG A 61 26.62 7.20 4.50
N CYS A 62 27.30 8.21 5.04
CA CYS A 62 27.33 9.55 4.44
C CYS A 62 28.07 9.62 3.09
N VAL A 63 29.14 8.85 2.88
CA VAL A 63 29.91 8.93 1.62
C VAL A 63 29.28 8.07 0.51
N ALA A 64 28.76 6.89 0.84
CA ALA A 64 28.11 6.01 -0.14
C ALA A 64 26.74 6.52 -0.61
N CYS A 65 26.00 7.23 0.24
CA CYS A 65 24.69 7.80 -0.13
C CYS A 65 24.84 8.99 -1.10
N ALA A 66 25.86 9.83 -0.93
CA ALA A 66 26.12 10.97 -1.82
C ALA A 66 26.51 10.54 -3.24
N GLU A 67 27.33 9.49 -3.40
CA GLU A 67 27.68 8.95 -4.73
C GLU A 67 26.50 8.25 -5.43
N SER A 68 25.56 7.69 -4.65
CA SER A 68 24.38 7.03 -5.20
C SER A 68 23.40 8.00 -5.89
N LEU A 69 23.35 9.26 -5.45
CA LEU A 69 22.46 10.27 -6.02
C LEU A 69 23.01 10.85 -7.34
N VAL A 70 24.33 10.94 -7.50
CA VAL A 70 24.95 11.39 -8.76
C VAL A 70 24.75 10.33 -9.86
N ARG A 71 24.88 9.03 -9.54
CA ARG A 71 24.62 7.93 -10.50
C ARG A 71 23.14 7.76 -10.86
N ARG A 72 22.21 8.24 -10.04
CA ARG A 72 20.76 8.09 -10.27
C ARG A 72 20.18 9.13 -11.24
N SER A 73 20.98 10.10 -11.67
CA SER A 73 20.53 11.21 -12.52
C SER A 73 20.69 10.97 -14.04
N LEU A 74 21.48 9.98 -14.47
CA LEU A 74 21.85 9.83 -15.90
C LEU A 74 21.16 8.69 -16.67
N THR A 75 20.18 8.00 -16.09
CA THR A 75 19.44 6.93 -16.80
C THR A 75 18.20 7.40 -17.56
N HIS A 76 17.85 8.69 -17.47
CA HIS A 76 16.61 9.23 -18.05
C HIS A 76 16.77 9.91 -19.42
N LEU A 77 17.99 9.95 -19.97
CA LEU A 77 18.33 10.64 -21.22
C LEU A 77 18.68 9.71 -22.40
N VAL A 78 18.36 8.42 -22.30
CA VAL A 78 18.36 7.55 -23.49
C VAL A 78 16.95 7.55 -24.06
N PRO A 79 16.70 8.09 -25.26
CA PRO A 79 15.44 7.88 -25.95
C PRO A 79 15.30 6.38 -26.15
N LEU A 80 14.41 5.75 -25.38
CA LEU A 80 14.01 4.37 -25.66
C LEU A 80 13.42 4.41 -27.06
N HIS A 81 14.16 3.89 -28.04
CA HIS A 81 13.64 3.69 -29.38
C HIS A 81 12.44 2.76 -29.26
N GLN A 82 11.24 3.35 -29.18
CA GLN A 82 10.02 2.60 -29.09
C GLN A 82 9.83 1.91 -30.44
N SER A 83 9.60 0.60 -30.41
CA SER A 83 9.27 -0.14 -31.63
C SER A 83 8.11 0.55 -32.37
N HIS A 84 8.36 0.96 -33.62
CA HIS A 84 7.35 1.54 -34.50
C HIS A 84 6.32 0.45 -34.84
N LYS A 85 5.12 0.56 -34.26
CA LYS A 85 4.00 -0.39 -34.46
C LYS A 85 2.80 0.32 -35.09
N SER A 86 2.09 -0.38 -35.98
CA SER A 86 0.84 0.10 -36.57
C SER A 86 -0.26 0.27 -35.51
N PHE A 87 -1.27 1.10 -35.80
CA PHE A 87 -2.39 1.35 -34.89
C PHE A 87 -3.19 0.07 -34.56
N ARG A 88 -3.44 -0.77 -35.58
CA ARG A 88 -4.16 -2.04 -35.41
C ARG A 88 -3.44 -2.98 -34.44
N THR A 89 -2.11 -3.08 -34.54
CA THR A 89 -1.31 -3.88 -33.60
C THR A 89 -1.34 -3.29 -32.21
N LYS A 90 -1.22 -1.97 -32.06
CA LYS A 90 -1.35 -1.28 -30.76
C LYS A 90 -2.70 -1.55 -30.10
N GLN A 91 -3.80 -1.53 -30.87
CA GLN A 91 -5.13 -1.81 -30.36
C GLN A 91 -5.27 -3.26 -29.86
N LYS A 92 -4.78 -4.24 -30.63
CA LYS A 92 -4.75 -5.65 -30.21
C LYS A 92 -3.91 -5.85 -28.95
N LEU A 93 -2.73 -5.22 -28.86
CA LEU A 93 -1.86 -5.27 -27.69
C LEU A 93 -2.53 -4.67 -26.45
N ALA A 94 -3.17 -3.51 -26.59
CA ALA A 94 -3.92 -2.88 -25.51
C ALA A 94 -5.08 -3.75 -25.02
N LYS A 95 -5.81 -4.41 -25.94
CA LYS A 95 -6.88 -5.34 -25.57
C LYS A 95 -6.35 -6.57 -24.84
N ALA A 96 -5.27 -7.17 -25.33
CA ALA A 96 -4.62 -8.30 -24.68
C ALA A 96 -4.12 -7.94 -23.28
N GLN A 97 -3.58 -6.73 -23.11
CA GLN A 97 -3.19 -6.22 -21.80
C GLN A 97 -4.42 -6.08 -20.89
N LYS A 98 -5.54 -5.50 -21.37
CA LYS A 98 -6.78 -5.34 -20.59
C LYS A 98 -7.41 -6.68 -20.18
N GLN A 99 -7.33 -7.71 -21.01
CA GLN A 99 -7.84 -9.04 -20.71
C GLN A 99 -7.01 -9.79 -19.65
N ASN A 100 -5.72 -9.47 -19.53
CA ASN A 100 -4.81 -10.09 -18.57
C ASN A 100 -4.99 -9.50 -17.16
N ARG A 101 -6.14 -9.75 -16.54
CA ARG A 101 -6.52 -9.28 -15.21
C ARG A 101 -7.07 -10.46 -14.38
N PRO A 102 -6.90 -10.43 -13.04
CA PRO A 102 -7.50 -11.42 -12.15
C PRO A 102 -9.03 -11.30 -12.11
N VAL A 103 -9.70 -12.36 -11.68
CA VAL A 103 -11.17 -12.36 -11.49
C VAL A 103 -11.52 -11.45 -10.30
N PRO A 104 -12.48 -10.52 -10.44
CA PRO A 104 -12.96 -9.69 -9.34
C PRO A 104 -13.50 -10.50 -8.15
N GLN A 105 -13.29 -10.00 -6.94
CA GLN A 105 -13.65 -10.71 -5.71
C GLN A 105 -15.16 -10.94 -5.57
N TRP A 106 -15.99 -9.94 -5.90
CA TRP A 106 -17.45 -10.06 -5.77
C TRP A 106 -18.03 -11.19 -6.65
N ILE A 107 -17.38 -11.54 -7.78
CA ILE A 107 -17.79 -12.68 -8.62
C ILE A 107 -17.58 -14.02 -7.89
N ARG A 108 -16.53 -14.13 -7.08
CA ARG A 108 -16.28 -15.34 -6.28
C ARG A 108 -17.32 -15.53 -5.17
N LEU A 109 -17.88 -14.43 -4.69
CA LEU A 109 -18.87 -14.40 -3.61
C LEU A 109 -20.30 -14.61 -4.11
N ARG A 110 -20.55 -14.57 -5.43
CA ARG A 110 -21.87 -14.81 -5.99
C ARG A 110 -22.26 -16.29 -5.86
N THR A 111 -23.46 -16.55 -5.36
CA THR A 111 -24.00 -17.92 -5.23
C THR A 111 -24.12 -18.61 -6.59
N GLY A 112 -23.83 -19.92 -6.65
CA GLY A 112 -23.94 -20.72 -7.88
C GLY A 112 -22.82 -20.51 -8.92
N ASN A 113 -21.72 -19.83 -8.56
CA ASN A 113 -20.60 -19.63 -9.49
C ASN A 113 -19.52 -20.72 -9.39
N ALA A 114 -19.23 -21.35 -10.54
CA ALA A 114 -18.11 -22.30 -10.70
C ALA A 114 -16.76 -21.62 -10.98
N ILE A 115 -16.76 -20.36 -11.43
CA ILE A 115 -15.55 -19.65 -11.88
C ILE A 115 -14.73 -19.13 -10.70
N ARG A 116 -13.50 -19.64 -10.50
CA ARG A 116 -12.60 -19.25 -9.38
C ARG A 116 -11.40 -18.42 -9.82
N TYR A 117 -10.87 -18.71 -11.01
CA TYR A 117 -9.72 -18.04 -11.61
C TYR A 117 -9.95 -17.82 -13.11
N ASN A 118 -9.13 -16.96 -13.72
CA ASN A 118 -9.19 -16.69 -15.16
C ASN A 118 -8.32 -17.71 -15.90
N ALA A 119 -8.94 -18.74 -16.48
CA ALA A 119 -8.23 -19.77 -17.23
C ALA A 119 -7.50 -19.24 -18.47
N LYS A 120 -7.97 -18.14 -19.06
CA LYS A 120 -7.38 -17.50 -20.26
C LYS A 120 -6.32 -16.45 -19.90
N ARG A 121 -5.91 -16.35 -18.63
CA ARG A 121 -4.87 -15.42 -18.21
C ARG A 121 -3.52 -15.83 -18.80
N ARG A 122 -2.74 -14.87 -19.28
CA ARG A 122 -1.48 -15.11 -19.98
C ARG A 122 -0.28 -14.57 -19.22
N HIS A 123 0.88 -15.24 -19.29
CA HIS A 123 2.16 -14.69 -18.87
C HIS A 123 3.07 -14.51 -20.09
N TRP A 124 3.71 -13.35 -20.21
CA TRP A 124 4.46 -12.97 -21.42
C TRP A 124 5.70 -13.84 -21.66
N ARG A 125 6.31 -14.42 -20.61
CA ARG A 125 7.43 -15.36 -20.76
C ARG A 125 7.00 -16.78 -21.14
N LYS A 126 5.73 -17.15 -20.90
CA LYS A 126 5.24 -18.52 -21.11
C LYS A 126 4.59 -18.72 -22.47
N THR A 127 3.81 -17.75 -22.93
CA THR A 127 3.10 -17.86 -24.21
C THR A 127 3.13 -16.53 -24.95
N SER A 128 3.47 -16.59 -26.23
CA SER A 128 3.54 -15.43 -27.13
C SER A 128 2.18 -15.00 -27.63
N LEU A 129 2.09 -13.77 -28.15
CA LEU A 129 0.90 -13.26 -28.82
C LEU A 129 1.03 -13.54 -30.32
N ASN A 130 0.09 -14.28 -30.89
CA ASN A 130 0.03 -14.56 -32.33
C ASN A 130 -0.69 -13.41 -33.04
N ILE A 131 -0.05 -12.24 -33.12
CA ILE A 131 -0.67 -10.99 -33.61
C ILE A 131 0.03 -10.48 -34.86
#